data_AF-A0A2N9NVF7-F1
#
_entry.id   AF-A0A2N9NVF7-F1
#
_cell.length_a   1.000
_cell.length_b   1.000
_cell.length_c   1.000
_cell.angle_alpha   90.00
_cell.angle_beta   90.00
_cell.angle_gamma   90.00
#
_symmetry.space_group_name_H-M   'P 1'
#
loop_
_entity.id
_entity.type
_entity.pdbx_description
1 polymer ?
#
loop_
_entity_poly.entity_id
_entity_poly.type
_entity_poly.pdbx_seq_one_letter_code
_entity_poly.pdbx_strand_id
1 'polypeptide(L)'
;MNTPSLLCTRCRTPLGEALFNQPELVPCPACAAPLQVAVFPALFRPLRAGRDGELLLIEGESSCFYHPQKKAVVPCQGCGRFLCALCDCELNDQHFCPACLETGRTKGKIKALEKERMLYDSMALSLAVYPLLIFYFTLVTAPATLYIALRYWNAPRSIVHRTKIRLLAAFILSSLQIAGWVVLFWALATRFRTHG
;
A
#
# COMPACT_ATOMS: atom_id res chain seq x y z
N MET A 1 -22.98 27.83 6.56
CA MET A 1 -22.45 26.46 6.38
C MET A 1 -22.53 26.17 4.89
N ASN A 2 -21.40 26.07 4.17
CA ASN A 2 -21.43 25.77 2.74
C ASN A 2 -21.68 24.27 2.57
N THR A 3 -22.92 23.88 2.28
CA THR A 3 -23.24 22.50 1.89
C THR A 3 -22.47 22.18 0.61
N PRO A 4 -21.63 21.12 0.58
CA PRO A 4 -20.87 20.79 -0.61
C PRO A 4 -21.84 20.42 -1.74
N SER A 5 -21.92 21.27 -2.76
CA SER A 5 -22.79 21.05 -3.91
C SER A 5 -22.10 20.18 -4.94
N LEU A 6 -22.58 18.95 -5.13
CA LEU A 6 -22.20 18.12 -6.26
C LEU A 6 -22.95 18.59 -7.50
N LEU A 7 -22.27 18.64 -8.64
CA LEU A 7 -22.83 19.12 -9.90
C LEU A 7 -23.07 17.95 -10.86
N CYS A 8 -24.15 18.01 -11.64
CA CYS A 8 -24.34 17.11 -12.75
C CYS A 8 -23.19 17.24 -13.77
N THR A 9 -22.61 16.12 -14.20
CA THR A 9 -21.51 16.10 -15.19
C THR A 9 -21.93 16.62 -16.57
N ARG A 10 -23.24 16.60 -16.89
CA ARG A 10 -23.78 17.05 -18.18
C ARG A 10 -24.26 18.50 -18.14
N CYS A 11 -25.24 18.82 -17.29
CA CYS A 11 -25.88 20.15 -17.26
C CYS A 11 -25.36 21.07 -16.14
N ARG A 12 -24.46 20.59 -15.29
CA ARG A 12 -23.91 21.31 -14.12
C ARG A 12 -24.94 21.81 -13.10
N THR A 13 -26.19 21.35 -13.17
CA THR A 13 -27.19 21.63 -12.13
C THR A 13 -26.74 21.02 -10.80
N PRO A 14 -26.89 21.74 -9.67
CA PRO A 14 -26.60 21.20 -8.35
C PRO A 14 -27.52 20.01 -8.06
N LEU A 15 -26.93 18.93 -7.56
CA LEU A 15 -27.60 17.69 -7.21
C LEU A 15 -27.95 17.70 -5.72
N GLY A 16 -29.18 17.32 -5.40
CA GLY A 16 -29.64 17.18 -4.02
C GLY A 16 -29.24 15.86 -3.38
N GLU A 17 -29.28 15.81 -2.05
CA GLU A 17 -28.88 14.65 -1.25
C GLU A 17 -29.69 13.37 -1.54
N ALA A 18 -30.93 13.52 -2.04
CA ALA A 18 -31.79 12.38 -2.40
C ALA A 18 -31.20 11.49 -3.50
N LEU A 19 -30.28 12.03 -4.31
CA LEU A 19 -29.62 11.30 -5.41
C LEU A 19 -28.35 10.57 -4.93
N PHE A 20 -27.93 10.77 -3.68
CA PHE A 20 -26.68 10.24 -3.17
C PHE A 20 -26.82 8.77 -2.76
N ASN A 21 -25.81 7.96 -3.08
CA ASN A 21 -25.67 6.55 -2.73
C ASN A 21 -26.87 5.67 -3.13
N GLN A 22 -27.56 6.04 -4.20
CA GLN A 22 -28.60 5.21 -4.81
C GLN A 22 -27.93 4.01 -5.53
N PRO A 23 -28.49 2.79 -5.39
CA PRO A 23 -27.91 1.59 -6.00
C PRO A 23 -28.01 1.59 -7.53
N GLU A 24 -29.04 2.25 -8.06
CA GLU A 24 -29.36 2.31 -9.48
C GLU A 24 -29.00 3.67 -10.09
N LEU A 25 -28.99 3.73 -11.43
CA LEU A 25 -28.84 4.97 -12.16
C LEU A 25 -30.12 5.80 -12.04
N VAL A 26 -30.02 6.97 -11.41
CA VAL A 26 -31.15 7.89 -11.24
C VAL A 26 -31.03 9.03 -12.25
N PRO A 27 -32.12 9.40 -12.95
CA PRO A 27 -32.07 10.49 -13.91
C PRO A 27 -31.84 11.85 -13.21
N CYS A 28 -31.02 12.69 -13.83
CA CYS A 28 -30.87 14.08 -13.41
C CYS A 28 -32.21 14.84 -13.52
N PRO A 29 -32.64 15.59 -12.49
CA PRO A 29 -33.92 16.31 -12.51
C PRO A 29 -33.98 17.44 -13.56
N ALA A 30 -32.84 17.92 -14.05
CA ALA A 30 -32.78 19.01 -15.02
C ALA A 30 -32.58 18.55 -16.47
N CYS A 31 -31.81 17.48 -16.71
CA CYS A 31 -31.44 17.06 -18.08
C CYS A 31 -31.69 15.58 -18.37
N ALA A 32 -32.28 14.84 -17.43
CA ALA A 32 -32.57 13.41 -17.52
C ALA A 32 -31.37 12.50 -17.83
N ALA A 33 -30.14 13.01 -17.76
CA ALA A 33 -28.96 12.17 -17.89
C ALA A 33 -28.93 11.11 -16.77
N PRO A 34 -28.65 9.83 -17.08
CA PRO A 34 -28.52 8.81 -16.05
C PRO A 34 -27.28 9.08 -15.20
N LEU A 35 -27.46 9.20 -13.88
CA LEU A 35 -26.39 9.50 -12.92
C LEU A 35 -26.33 8.43 -11.83
N GLN A 36 -25.11 8.09 -11.41
CA GLN A 36 -24.85 7.37 -10.17
C GLN A 36 -23.91 8.24 -9.32
N VAL A 37 -24.36 8.63 -8.13
CA VAL A 37 -23.62 9.53 -7.26
C VAL A 37 -23.20 8.79 -6.00
N ALA A 38 -21.92 8.43 -5.91
CA ALA A 38 -21.36 7.80 -4.72
C ALA A 38 -20.69 8.87 -3.85
N VAL A 39 -21.22 9.09 -2.64
CA VAL A 39 -20.66 10.02 -1.66
C VAL A 39 -20.16 9.26 -0.44
N PHE A 40 -18.96 9.62 0.02
CA PHE A 40 -18.36 9.07 1.22
C PHE A 40 -18.63 9.99 2.42
N PRO A 41 -18.60 9.47 3.67
CA PRO A 41 -18.76 10.29 4.88
C PRO A 41 -17.81 11.50 4.96
N ALA A 42 -16.68 11.44 4.25
CA ALA A 42 -15.73 12.54 4.13
C ALA A 42 -16.34 13.81 3.52
N LEU A 43 -17.38 13.71 2.68
CA LEU A 43 -18.04 14.86 2.06
C LEU A 43 -18.68 15.78 3.11
N PHE A 44 -19.29 15.19 4.14
CA PHE A 44 -20.00 15.91 5.19
C PHE A 44 -19.11 16.29 6.38
N ARG A 45 -17.88 15.77 6.42
CA ARG A 45 -16.92 16.10 7.47
C ARG A 45 -16.47 17.55 7.29
N PRO A 46 -16.55 18.41 8.33
CA PRO A 46 -15.97 19.74 8.24
C PRO A 46 -14.47 19.63 7.96
N LEU A 47 -13.99 20.31 6.93
CA LEU A 47 -12.57 20.44 6.69
C LEU A 47 -11.97 21.18 7.89
N ARG A 48 -11.05 20.51 8.60
CA ARG A 48 -10.28 21.19 9.64
C ARG A 48 -9.44 22.26 8.95
N ALA A 49 -9.55 23.50 9.37
CA ALA A 49 -8.63 24.54 8.96
C ALA A 49 -7.21 24.09 9.31
N GLY A 50 -6.27 24.19 8.36
CA GLY A 50 -4.86 24.00 8.63
C GLY A 50 -4.36 25.04 9.64
N ARG A 51 -3.18 24.79 10.23
CA ARG A 51 -2.51 25.81 11.03
C ARG A 51 -1.76 26.75 10.08
N ASP A 52 -2.10 28.02 10.10
CA ASP A 52 -1.28 29.04 9.45
C ASP A 52 0.00 29.30 10.27
N GLY A 53 1.04 29.78 9.59
CA GLY A 53 2.27 30.20 10.26
C GLY A 53 2.12 31.61 10.82
N GLU A 54 2.36 31.75 12.12
CA GLU A 54 2.39 33.03 12.82
C GLU A 54 3.49 33.95 12.25
N LEU A 55 3.23 35.26 12.21
CA LEU A 55 4.22 36.25 11.77
C LEU A 55 5.34 36.37 12.81
N LEU A 56 6.54 36.64 12.33
CA LEU A 56 7.68 36.95 13.19
C LEU A 56 7.58 38.41 13.65
N LEU A 57 7.26 38.61 14.93
CA LEU A 57 6.95 39.93 15.49
C LEU A 57 8.10 40.55 16.29
N ILE A 58 9.07 39.74 16.72
CA ILE A 58 10.14 40.14 17.65
C ILE A 58 11.51 39.78 17.07
N GLU A 59 12.45 40.72 17.12
CA GLU A 59 13.86 40.45 16.83
C GLU A 59 14.43 39.49 17.89
N GLY A 60 14.84 38.29 17.46
CA GLY A 60 15.35 37.22 18.32
C GLY A 60 14.59 35.90 18.20
N GLU A 61 13.41 35.90 17.59
CA GLU A 61 12.71 34.66 17.26
C GLU A 61 13.33 33.97 16.04
N SER A 62 13.31 32.64 16.03
CA SER A 62 13.76 31.87 14.87
C SER A 62 12.72 31.95 13.75
N SER A 63 13.16 32.23 12.53
CA SER A 63 12.30 32.28 11.35
C SER A 63 12.22 30.93 10.64
N CYS A 64 11.13 30.70 9.91
CA CYS A 64 11.02 29.52 9.06
C CYS A 64 11.98 29.60 7.88
N PHE A 65 12.67 28.49 7.60
CA PHE A 65 13.60 28.37 6.48
C PHE A 65 12.97 28.71 5.12
N TYR A 66 11.69 28.35 4.90
CA TYR A 66 10.99 28.61 3.64
C TYR A 66 10.25 29.96 3.62
N HIS A 67 9.92 30.48 4.80
CA HIS A 67 9.12 31.69 4.96
C HIS A 67 9.78 32.58 6.03
N PRO A 68 10.73 33.46 5.65
CA PRO A 68 11.48 34.26 6.60
C PRO A 68 10.62 35.17 7.49
N GLN A 69 9.43 35.55 7.00
CA GLN A 69 8.47 36.41 7.70
C GLN A 69 7.62 35.64 8.73
N LYS A 70 7.72 34.30 8.76
CA LYS A 70 6.92 33.45 9.64
C LYS A 70 7.80 32.89 10.75
N LYS A 71 7.27 32.92 11.97
CA LYS A 71 7.90 32.33 13.15
C LYS A 71 8.04 30.81 13.00
N ALA A 72 9.22 30.30 13.33
CA ALA A 72 9.46 28.88 13.42
C ALA A 72 8.91 28.33 14.75
N VAL A 73 8.23 27.18 14.66
CA VAL A 73 7.63 26.49 15.80
C VAL A 73 8.34 25.17 16.11
N VAL A 74 8.97 24.53 15.12
CA VAL A 74 9.64 23.24 15.28
C VAL A 74 10.82 23.08 14.31
N PRO A 75 11.92 22.43 14.70
CA PRO A 75 12.95 22.00 13.76
C PRO A 75 12.56 20.69 13.06
N CYS A 76 12.87 20.58 11.76
CA CYS A 76 12.71 19.35 10.99
C CYS A 76 13.61 18.25 11.55
N GLN A 77 13.05 17.10 11.89
CA GLN A 77 13.83 15.96 12.40
C GLN A 77 14.72 15.30 11.33
N GLY A 78 14.44 15.52 10.03
CA GLY A 78 15.22 14.96 8.93
C GLY A 78 16.46 15.77 8.55
N CYS A 79 16.41 17.10 8.63
CA CYS A 79 17.49 17.99 8.16
C CYS A 79 17.83 19.16 9.08
N GLY A 80 17.12 19.31 10.21
CA GLY A 80 17.35 20.37 11.20
C GLY A 80 16.80 21.76 10.83
N ARG A 81 16.26 21.95 9.63
CA ARG A 81 15.68 23.25 9.21
C ARG A 81 14.50 23.67 10.09
N PHE A 82 14.44 24.94 10.47
CA PHE A 82 13.32 25.52 11.22
C PHE A 82 12.05 25.68 10.37
N LEU A 83 10.91 25.24 10.90
CA LEU A 83 9.62 25.20 10.20
C LEU A 83 8.57 26.03 10.93
N CYS A 84 7.79 26.82 10.19
CA CYS A 84 6.54 27.40 10.69
C CYS A 84 5.44 26.34 10.71
N ALA A 85 4.32 26.61 11.41
CA ALA A 85 3.21 25.68 11.54
C ALA A 85 2.59 25.22 10.20
N LEU A 86 2.75 26.03 9.13
CA LEU A 86 2.32 25.65 7.77
C LEU A 86 3.27 24.65 7.10
N CYS A 87 4.57 24.78 7.35
CA CYS A 87 5.60 23.91 6.75
C CYS A 87 5.86 22.64 7.57
N ASP A 88 5.25 22.51 8.73
CA ASP A 88 5.37 21.35 9.61
C ASP A 88 4.47 20.21 9.12
N CYS A 89 5.08 19.20 8.52
CA CYS A 89 4.39 17.97 8.13
C CYS A 89 4.58 16.91 9.20
N GLU A 90 3.53 16.68 10.00
CA GLU A 90 3.51 15.66 11.04
C GLU A 90 3.19 14.28 10.45
N LEU A 91 4.05 13.29 10.74
CA LEU A 91 3.85 11.89 10.34
C LEU A 91 4.37 10.96 11.43
N ASN A 92 3.50 10.13 12.02
CA ASN A 92 3.84 9.24 13.14
C ASN A 92 4.55 9.99 14.29
N ASP A 93 3.98 11.12 14.73
CA ASP A 93 4.53 11.97 15.79
C ASP A 93 5.92 12.55 15.47
N GLN A 94 6.32 12.54 14.20
CA GLN A 94 7.57 13.11 13.70
C GLN A 94 7.31 14.32 12.81
N HIS A 95 8.13 15.35 12.97
CA HIS A 95 8.00 16.63 12.27
C HIS A 95 8.99 16.72 11.11
N PHE A 96 8.47 16.77 9.89
CA PHE A 96 9.27 16.84 8.67
C PHE A 96 8.97 18.08 7.86
N CYS A 97 9.99 18.57 7.15
CA CYS A 97 9.77 19.56 6.10
C CYS A 97 9.29 18.88 4.81
N PRO A 98 8.60 19.59 3.91
CA PRO A 98 8.07 19.01 2.66
C PRO A 98 9.16 18.31 1.83
N ALA A 99 10.35 18.92 1.73
CA ALA A 99 11.47 18.34 0.99
C ALA A 99 11.98 17.01 1.60
N CYS A 100 12.05 16.91 2.93
CA CYS A 100 12.44 15.68 3.62
C CYS A 100 11.36 14.61 3.48
N LEU A 101 10.08 14.99 3.53
CA LEU A 101 8.95 14.08 3.36
C LEU A 101 8.93 13.49 1.94
N GLU A 102 9.11 14.33 0.91
CA GLU A 102 9.21 13.89 -0.49
C GLU A 102 10.42 12.98 -0.72
N THR A 103 11.59 13.36 -0.19
CA THR A 103 12.81 12.54 -0.28
C THR A 103 12.65 11.22 0.47
N GLY A 104 11.98 11.23 1.64
CA GLY A 104 11.69 10.05 2.44
C GLY A 104 10.72 9.10 1.72
N ARG A 105 9.73 9.65 1.02
CA ARG A 105 8.80 8.91 0.17
C ARG A 105 9.51 8.26 -1.02
N THR A 106 10.37 8.97 -1.74
CA THR A 106 11.07 8.42 -2.92
C THR A 106 12.13 7.40 -2.54
N LYS A 107 12.82 7.58 -1.42
CA LYS A 107 13.89 6.68 -0.96
C LYS A 107 13.41 5.53 -0.07
N GLY A 108 12.10 5.45 0.23
CA GLY A 108 11.53 4.41 1.10
C GLY A 108 12.09 4.39 2.53
N LYS A 109 12.71 5.49 3.00
CA LYS A 109 13.38 5.54 4.32
C LYS A 109 12.39 5.70 5.48
N ILE A 110 11.21 6.24 5.21
CA ILE A 110 10.16 6.40 6.22
C ILE A 110 9.25 5.16 6.14
N LYS A 111 9.38 4.25 7.12
CA LYS A 111 8.60 3.00 7.18
C LYS A 111 7.09 3.22 7.13
N ALA A 112 6.60 4.38 7.59
CA ALA A 112 5.20 4.78 7.56
C ALA A 112 4.66 5.11 6.16
N LEU A 113 5.56 5.43 5.22
CA LEU A 113 5.27 5.79 3.83
C LEU A 113 5.54 4.62 2.87
N GLU A 114 5.79 3.42 3.39
CA GLU A 114 6.01 2.21 2.60
C GLU A 114 4.74 1.87 1.80
N LYS A 115 4.72 2.28 0.54
CA LYS A 115 3.57 2.09 -0.37
C LYS A 115 3.38 0.64 -0.82
N GLU A 116 4.44 -0.17 -0.73
CA GLU A 116 4.49 -1.50 -1.30
C GLU A 116 5.25 -2.44 -0.37
N ARG A 117 4.69 -3.62 -0.13
CA ARG A 117 5.40 -4.73 0.54
C ARG A 117 5.38 -5.95 -0.36
N MET A 118 6.56 -6.56 -0.54
CA MET A 118 6.71 -7.81 -1.29
C MET A 118 5.91 -8.93 -0.61
N LEU A 119 4.96 -9.51 -1.35
CA LEU A 119 4.09 -10.59 -0.90
C LEU A 119 4.79 -11.94 -1.13
N TYR A 120 5.66 -12.33 -0.20
CA TYR A 120 6.36 -13.62 -0.23
C TYR A 120 5.41 -14.82 -0.36
N ASP A 121 4.20 -14.74 0.24
CA ASP A 121 3.17 -15.78 0.13
C ASP A 121 2.70 -15.99 -1.34
N SER A 122 2.63 -14.93 -2.14
CA SER A 122 2.23 -15.03 -3.55
C SER A 122 3.36 -15.52 -4.43
N MET A 123 4.62 -15.13 -4.13
CA MET A 123 5.80 -15.64 -4.81
C MET A 123 6.01 -17.13 -4.54
N ALA A 124 5.89 -17.57 -3.28
CA ALA A 124 6.02 -18.98 -2.93
C ALA A 124 4.96 -19.84 -3.62
N LEU A 125 3.71 -19.37 -3.71
CA LEU A 125 2.66 -20.10 -4.40
C LEU A 125 2.89 -20.14 -5.93
N SER A 126 3.33 -19.04 -6.55
CA SER A 126 3.61 -19.05 -7.99
C SER A 126 4.81 -19.94 -8.33
N LEU A 127 5.86 -19.94 -7.51
CA LEU A 127 7.02 -20.83 -7.62
C LEU A 127 6.68 -22.31 -7.40
N ALA A 128 5.63 -22.62 -6.62
CA ALA A 128 5.13 -23.99 -6.47
C ALA A 128 4.28 -24.44 -7.67
N VAL A 129 3.43 -23.55 -8.20
CA VAL A 129 2.37 -23.90 -9.16
C VAL A 129 2.82 -23.80 -10.62
N TYR A 130 3.48 -22.71 -11.03
CA TYR A 130 3.87 -22.54 -12.44
C TYR A 130 4.80 -23.65 -12.95
N PRO A 131 5.80 -24.10 -12.18
CA PRO A 131 6.70 -25.16 -12.63
C PRO A 131 6.02 -26.52 -12.82
N LEU A 132 4.82 -26.75 -12.25
CA LEU A 132 4.04 -27.96 -12.56
C LEU A 132 3.64 -28.03 -14.04
N LEU A 133 3.48 -26.89 -14.71
CA LEU A 133 3.17 -26.83 -16.15
C LEU A 133 4.37 -27.21 -17.02
N ILE A 134 5.59 -27.02 -16.51
CA ILE A 134 6.85 -27.30 -17.22
C ILE A 134 7.68 -28.23 -16.33
N PHE A 135 7.33 -29.52 -16.36
CA PHE A 135 7.81 -30.59 -15.47
C PHE A 135 9.32 -30.53 -15.14
N TYR A 136 10.16 -30.17 -16.10
CA TYR A 136 11.61 -30.09 -15.93
C TYR A 136 12.08 -29.07 -14.89
N PHE A 137 11.38 -27.94 -14.73
CA PHE A 137 11.81 -26.88 -13.80
C PHE A 137 11.49 -27.20 -12.33
N THR A 138 10.63 -28.16 -12.06
CA THR A 138 10.22 -28.55 -10.69
C THR A 138 11.39 -29.02 -9.83
N LEU A 139 12.46 -29.57 -10.42
CA LEU A 139 13.65 -30.04 -9.72
C LEU A 139 14.38 -28.91 -8.96
N VAL A 140 14.36 -27.68 -9.51
CA VAL A 140 15.04 -26.51 -8.94
C VAL A 140 14.07 -25.62 -8.17
N THR A 141 12.84 -25.47 -8.66
CA THR A 141 11.87 -24.55 -8.05
C THR A 141 11.24 -25.10 -6.78
N ALA A 142 11.13 -26.43 -6.62
CA ALA A 142 10.59 -27.06 -5.41
C ALA A 142 11.47 -26.80 -4.17
N PRO A 143 12.81 -27.04 -4.18
CA PRO A 143 13.66 -26.71 -3.04
C PRO A 143 13.75 -25.19 -2.80
N ALA A 144 13.75 -24.37 -3.85
CA ALA A 144 13.71 -22.92 -3.71
C ALA A 144 12.42 -22.42 -3.01
N THR A 145 11.27 -23.01 -3.35
CA THR A 145 9.99 -22.73 -2.70
C THR A 145 10.01 -23.13 -1.22
N LEU A 146 10.54 -24.32 -0.92
CA LEU A 146 10.67 -24.81 0.46
C LEU A 146 11.57 -23.88 1.30
N TYR A 147 12.70 -23.45 0.73
CA TYR A 147 13.61 -22.51 1.37
C TYR A 147 12.93 -21.16 1.66
N ILE A 148 12.24 -20.58 0.67
CA ILE A 148 11.53 -19.30 0.84
C ILE A 148 10.42 -19.44 1.90
N ALA A 149 9.67 -20.54 1.89
CA ALA A 149 8.60 -20.78 2.87
C ALA A 149 9.14 -20.88 4.31
N LEU A 150 10.27 -21.57 4.51
CA LEU A 150 10.93 -21.70 5.81
C LEU A 150 11.56 -20.37 6.27
N ARG A 151 12.29 -19.70 5.38
CA ARG A 151 13.03 -18.46 5.69
C ARG A 151 12.09 -17.29 6.01
N TYR A 152 10.98 -17.17 5.29
CA TYR A 152 10.03 -16.06 5.41
C TYR A 152 8.78 -16.41 6.22
N TRP A 153 8.79 -17.50 7.00
CA TRP A 153 7.66 -17.90 7.83
C TRP A 153 7.20 -16.82 8.83
N ASN A 154 8.17 -16.06 9.36
CA ASN A 154 7.99 -14.98 10.34
C ASN A 154 8.05 -13.56 9.73
N ALA A 155 8.11 -13.42 8.40
CA ALA A 155 8.14 -12.11 7.77
C ALA A 155 6.77 -11.40 7.89
N PRO A 156 6.76 -10.06 8.09
CA PRO A 156 5.51 -9.31 8.18
C PRO A 156 4.72 -9.46 6.88
N ARG A 157 3.50 -9.97 7.00
CA ARG A 157 2.60 -10.22 5.87
C ARG A 157 1.92 -8.92 5.44
N SER A 158 1.23 -8.97 4.30
CA SER A 158 0.55 -7.84 3.68
C SER A 158 -0.16 -6.92 4.67
N ILE A 159 -0.25 -5.63 4.32
CA ILE A 159 -0.96 -4.59 5.08
C ILE A 159 -2.45 -4.96 5.30
N VAL A 160 -3.02 -5.79 4.43
CA VAL A 160 -4.36 -6.38 4.57
C VAL A 160 -4.26 -7.74 5.28
N HIS A 161 -5.11 -7.98 6.29
CA HIS A 161 -5.21 -9.25 7.02
C HIS A 161 -5.36 -10.43 6.04
N ARG A 162 -4.28 -11.19 5.86
CA ARG A 162 -4.25 -12.40 5.03
C ARG A 162 -3.86 -13.60 5.88
N THR A 163 -4.56 -14.71 5.66
CA THR A 163 -4.36 -15.98 6.36
C THR A 163 -3.11 -16.72 5.89
N LYS A 164 -2.47 -17.49 6.79
CA LYS A 164 -1.25 -18.27 6.49
C LYS A 164 -1.46 -19.46 5.54
N ILE A 165 -2.70 -19.72 5.13
CA ILE A 165 -3.11 -20.89 4.34
C ILE A 165 -2.33 -20.99 3.02
N ARG A 166 -2.05 -19.87 2.34
CA ARG A 166 -1.33 -19.87 1.06
C ARG A 166 0.12 -20.33 1.21
N LEU A 167 0.79 -19.92 2.28
CA LEU A 167 2.17 -20.35 2.55
C LEU A 167 2.23 -21.83 2.93
N LEU A 168 1.24 -22.30 3.71
CA LEU A 168 1.11 -23.72 4.05
C LEU A 168 0.84 -24.58 2.81
N ALA A 169 -0.04 -24.14 1.92
CA ALA A 169 -0.31 -24.82 0.65
C ALA A 169 0.94 -24.91 -0.22
N ALA A 170 1.72 -23.82 -0.35
CA ALA A 170 2.98 -23.83 -1.08
C ALA A 170 4.00 -24.81 -0.49
N PHE A 171 4.10 -24.90 0.84
CA PHE A 171 4.98 -25.83 1.54
C PHE A 171 4.59 -27.30 1.32
N ILE A 172 3.29 -27.63 1.38
CA ILE A 172 2.79 -28.99 1.11
C ILE A 172 3.06 -29.38 -0.34
N LEU A 173 2.77 -28.49 -1.29
CA LEU A 173 2.97 -28.75 -2.72
C LEU A 173 4.44 -28.97 -3.07
N SER A 174 5.36 -28.16 -2.55
CA SER A 174 6.80 -28.34 -2.81
C SER A 174 7.33 -29.63 -2.19
N SER A 175 6.83 -30.01 -1.00
CA SER A 175 7.21 -31.25 -0.33
C SER A 175 6.76 -32.49 -1.12
N LEU A 176 5.55 -32.46 -1.68
CA LEU A 176 5.02 -33.52 -2.55
C LEU A 176 5.81 -33.63 -3.86
N GLN A 177 6.22 -32.51 -4.46
CA GLN A 177 7.05 -32.51 -5.66
C GLN A 177 8.41 -33.16 -5.42
N ILE A 178 9.07 -32.82 -4.32
CA ILE A 178 10.36 -33.42 -3.94
C ILE A 178 10.20 -34.92 -3.71
N ALA A 179 9.17 -35.33 -2.95
CA ALA A 179 8.89 -36.74 -2.69
C ALA A 179 8.63 -37.53 -3.99
N GLY A 180 7.88 -36.95 -4.93
CA GLY A 180 7.62 -37.56 -6.25
C GLY A 180 8.90 -37.82 -7.04
N TRP A 181 9.83 -36.86 -7.08
CA TRP A 181 11.13 -37.04 -7.74
C TRP A 181 11.99 -38.10 -7.06
N VAL A 182 12.03 -38.14 -5.73
CA VAL A 182 12.78 -39.15 -4.97
C VAL A 182 12.30 -40.57 -5.30
N VAL A 183 10.98 -40.78 -5.33
CA VAL A 183 10.37 -42.08 -5.69
C VAL A 183 10.68 -42.45 -7.13
N LEU A 184 10.59 -41.50 -8.07
CA LEU A 184 10.87 -41.75 -9.49
C LEU A 184 12.33 -42.14 -9.73
N PHE A 185 13.29 -41.44 -9.11
CA PHE A 185 14.70 -41.81 -9.19
C PHE A 185 14.99 -43.18 -8.56
N TRP A 186 14.34 -43.49 -7.44
CA TRP A 186 14.49 -44.80 -6.79
C TRP A 186 13.92 -45.94 -7.65
N ALA A 187 12.76 -45.73 -8.28
CA ALA A 187 12.15 -46.69 -9.21
C ALA A 187 12.99 -46.90 -10.48
N LEU A 188 13.59 -45.84 -11.03
CA LEU A 188 14.51 -45.95 -12.16
C LEU A 188 15.77 -46.72 -11.75
N ALA A 189 16.39 -46.36 -10.62
CA ALA A 189 17.61 -47.02 -10.14
C ALA A 189 17.40 -48.52 -9.85
N THR A 190 16.26 -48.89 -9.27
CA THR A 190 15.91 -50.30 -9.02
C THR A 190 15.66 -51.07 -10.30
N ARG A 191 14.99 -50.48 -11.31
CA ARG A 191 14.79 -51.11 -12.62
C ARG A 191 16.07 -51.27 -13.44
N PHE A 192 16.99 -50.31 -13.37
CA PHE A 192 18.31 -50.45 -14.00
C PHE A 192 19.14 -51.57 -13.36
N ARG A 193 19.03 -51.74 -12.05
CA ARG A 193 19.77 -52.77 -11.30
C ARG A 193 19.24 -54.20 -11.51
N THR A 194 18.04 -54.36 -12.04
CA THR A 194 17.44 -55.68 -12.36
C THR A 194 17.66 -56.14 -13.81
N HIS A 195 18.19 -55.28 -14.68
CA HIS A 195 18.40 -55.57 -16.11
C HIS A 195 19.88 -55.55 -16.56
N GLY A 196 20.83 -55.40 -15.63
CA GLY A 196 22.27 -55.56 -15.87
C GLY A 196 22.84 -56.66 -14.99
#